data_AF-A0A2R6DY08-F1
#
_entry.id   AF-A0A2R6DY08-F1
#
_cell.length_a   1.000
_cell.length_b   1.000
_cell.length_c   1.000
_cell.angle_alpha   90.00
_cell.angle_beta   90.00
_cell.angle_gamma   90.00
#
_symmetry.space_group_name_H-M   'P 1'
#
loop_
_entity.id
_entity.type
_entity.pdbx_description
1 polymer ?
#
loop_
_entity_poly.entity_id
_entity_poly.type
_entity_poly.pdbx_seq_one_letter_code
_entity_poly.pdbx_strand_id
1 'polypeptide(L)'
;MALYDRYLAARIRYSDAAVPERVALVITEHDLLEQGAYDTLSAFLEWAFETGTERVLIYVSVLDKAAVPTLRNALSDLRSPREVAVRGPDADAAVDAPVQVSIGLGGREEFASAVRQIAEDAADGELAPEDVDEAEIERRLVFPTPPDLVIKTGAERLSDFLIWQSVYSELYFTGRLKRRASCARPSESPGSSAGRPNLEARAARGIRRFGR
;
A
#
# COMPACT_ATOMS: atom_id res chain seq x y z
N MET A 1 -2.12 -24.59 6.89
CA MET A 1 -0.89 -23.94 6.39
C MET A 1 0.02 -24.99 5.79
N ALA A 2 0.38 -24.91 4.50
CA ALA A 2 1.08 -26.00 3.81
C ALA A 2 2.58 -26.05 4.20
N LEU A 3 3.21 -27.24 4.14
CA LEU A 3 4.65 -27.44 4.41
C LEU A 3 5.55 -26.47 3.63
N TYR A 4 5.13 -26.09 2.42
CA TYR A 4 5.83 -25.12 1.58
C TYR A 4 5.76 -23.69 2.15
N ASP A 5 4.68 -23.31 2.82
CA ASP A 5 4.54 -21.97 3.42
C ASP A 5 5.46 -21.84 4.63
N ARG A 6 5.57 -22.90 5.44
CA ARG A 6 6.57 -22.96 6.52
C ARG A 6 7.99 -22.88 5.98
N TYR A 7 8.29 -23.58 4.88
CA TYR A 7 9.60 -23.50 4.23
C TYR A 7 9.90 -22.11 3.66
N LEU A 8 8.93 -21.48 2.99
CA LEU A 8 9.12 -20.15 2.40
C LEU A 8 9.23 -19.07 3.48
N ALA A 9 8.37 -19.12 4.51
CA ALA A 9 8.43 -18.23 5.66
C ALA A 9 9.74 -18.42 6.44
N ALA A 10 10.23 -19.65 6.59
CA ALA A 10 11.55 -19.92 7.15
C ALA A 10 12.64 -19.31 6.24
N ARG A 11 12.56 -19.48 4.92
CA ARG A 11 13.58 -18.95 3.99
C ARG A 11 13.53 -17.42 3.80
N ILE A 12 12.45 -16.75 4.18
CA ILE A 12 12.40 -15.28 4.31
C ILE A 12 13.06 -14.88 5.64
N ARG A 13 12.69 -15.55 6.74
CA ARG A 13 13.31 -15.35 8.06
C ARG A 13 14.82 -15.65 8.11
N TYR A 14 15.30 -16.59 7.28
CA TYR A 14 16.69 -17.00 7.18
C TYR A 14 17.41 -16.42 5.96
N SER A 15 16.81 -15.47 5.23
CA SER A 15 17.55 -14.68 4.23
C SER A 15 18.01 -13.37 4.85
N ASP A 16 19.25 -12.96 4.61
CA ASP A 16 19.82 -11.66 5.02
C ASP A 16 19.16 -10.45 4.31
N ALA A 17 17.99 -10.63 3.69
CA ALA A 17 17.25 -9.58 3.02
C ALA A 17 16.29 -8.93 4.01
N ALA A 18 16.42 -7.61 4.19
CA ALA A 18 15.53 -6.83 5.03
C ALA A 18 14.07 -7.00 4.57
N VAL A 19 13.17 -7.23 5.53
CA VAL A 19 11.72 -7.19 5.31
C VAL A 19 11.32 -5.72 5.23
N PRO A 20 10.46 -5.31 4.28
CA PRO A 20 9.98 -3.93 4.25
C PRO A 20 9.19 -3.63 5.53
N GLU A 21 9.65 -2.63 6.27
CA GLU A 21 9.02 -2.14 7.50
C GLU A 21 7.70 -1.43 7.17
N ARG A 22 7.63 -0.80 5.98
CA ARG A 22 6.50 -0.01 5.51
C ARG A 22 6.07 -0.44 4.12
N VAL A 23 4.83 -0.90 4.00
CA VAL A 23 4.26 -1.36 2.72
C VAL A 23 3.06 -0.50 2.35
N ALA A 24 3.06 0.06 1.13
CA ALA A 24 1.90 0.70 0.54
C ALA A 24 1.19 -0.24 -0.44
N LEU A 25 -0.12 -0.36 -0.35
CA LEU A 25 -0.99 -1.12 -1.25
C LEU A 25 -1.94 -0.17 -1.97
N VAL A 26 -1.79 -0.04 -3.28
CA VAL A 26 -2.55 0.85 -4.16
C VAL A 26 -3.58 0.01 -4.91
N ILE A 27 -4.85 0.22 -4.60
CA ILE A 27 -6.00 -0.46 -5.21
C ILE A 27 -7.01 0.55 -5.76
N THR A 28 -7.95 0.07 -6.56
CA THR A 28 -9.07 0.87 -7.06
C THR A 28 -10.36 0.47 -6.37
N GLU A 29 -11.37 1.34 -6.39
CA GLU A 29 -12.72 0.98 -5.95
C GLU A 29 -13.24 -0.28 -6.67
N HIS A 30 -12.89 -0.47 -7.95
CA HIS A 30 -13.25 -1.66 -8.71
C HIS A 30 -12.63 -2.94 -8.16
N ASP A 31 -11.43 -2.89 -7.58
CA ASP A 31 -10.82 -4.06 -6.92
C ASP A 31 -11.63 -4.47 -5.68
N LEU A 32 -12.26 -3.51 -4.99
CA LEU A 32 -13.09 -3.76 -3.81
C LEU A 32 -14.51 -4.26 -4.14
N LEU A 33 -14.96 -4.10 -5.39
CA LEU A 33 -16.24 -4.64 -5.86
C LEU A 33 -16.17 -6.14 -6.18
N GLU A 34 -14.97 -6.71 -6.30
CA GLU A 34 -14.81 -8.14 -6.58
C GLU A 34 -15.21 -8.99 -5.36
N GLN A 35 -15.83 -10.15 -5.62
CA GLN A 35 -16.30 -11.03 -4.55
C GLN A 35 -15.13 -11.52 -3.68
N GLY A 36 -15.22 -11.28 -2.36
CA GLY A 36 -14.18 -11.67 -1.41
C GLY A 36 -12.96 -10.73 -1.39
N ALA A 37 -13.05 -9.53 -1.96
CA ALA A 37 -11.97 -8.54 -1.91
C ALA A 37 -11.57 -8.17 -0.47
N TYR A 38 -12.55 -7.88 0.39
CA TYR A 38 -12.29 -7.55 1.80
C TYR A 38 -11.66 -8.71 2.59
N ASP A 39 -12.02 -9.95 2.29
CA ASP A 39 -11.37 -11.12 2.88
C ASP A 39 -9.92 -11.24 2.42
N THR A 40 -9.67 -10.94 1.14
CA THR A 40 -8.32 -10.94 0.59
C THR A 40 -7.47 -9.84 1.20
N LEU A 41 -8.06 -8.66 1.43
CA LEU A 41 -7.40 -7.54 2.10
C LEU A 41 -7.09 -7.87 3.57
N SER A 42 -8.01 -8.52 4.28
CA SER A 42 -7.81 -8.99 5.65
C SER A 42 -6.65 -9.98 5.72
N ALA A 43 -6.63 -10.97 4.81
CA ALA A 43 -5.55 -11.95 4.72
C ALA A 43 -4.19 -11.34 4.33
N PHE A 44 -4.20 -10.28 3.52
CA PHE A 44 -2.99 -9.52 3.21
C PHE A 44 -2.43 -8.82 4.45
N LEU A 45 -3.29 -8.18 5.26
CA LEU A 45 -2.86 -7.54 6.50
C LEU A 45 -2.29 -8.55 7.49
N GLU A 46 -2.98 -9.67 7.72
CA GLU A 46 -2.48 -10.78 8.54
C GLU A 46 -1.08 -11.21 8.10
N TRP A 47 -0.92 -11.50 6.80
CA TRP A 47 0.37 -11.90 6.24
C TRP A 47 1.46 -10.84 6.42
N ALA A 48 1.18 -9.57 6.12
CA ALA A 48 2.17 -8.50 6.18
C ALA A 48 2.77 -8.38 7.60
N PHE A 49 1.90 -8.32 8.61
CA PHE A 49 2.34 -8.23 10.00
C PHE A 49 2.99 -9.52 10.51
N GLU A 50 2.55 -10.71 10.06
CA GLU A 50 3.23 -11.98 10.38
C GLU A 50 4.64 -12.06 9.80
N THR A 51 4.88 -11.41 8.66
CA THR A 51 6.19 -11.39 8.01
C THR A 51 7.16 -10.35 8.58
N GLY A 52 6.68 -9.42 9.41
CA GLY A 52 7.50 -8.42 10.08
C GLY A 52 7.33 -6.98 9.58
N THR A 53 6.35 -6.70 8.71
CA THR A 53 5.99 -5.32 8.36
C THR A 53 5.42 -4.61 9.60
N GLU A 54 5.84 -3.36 9.82
CA GLU A 54 5.41 -2.55 10.97
C GLU A 54 4.22 -1.67 10.63
N ARG A 55 4.16 -1.17 9.39
CA ARG A 55 3.09 -0.28 8.93
C ARG A 55 2.62 -0.62 7.52
N VAL A 56 1.30 -0.53 7.33
CA VAL A 56 0.64 -0.75 6.04
C VAL A 56 -0.19 0.47 5.68
N LEU A 57 0.03 1.01 4.49
CA LEU A 57 -0.76 2.09 3.91
C LEU A 57 -1.59 1.54 2.75
N ILE A 58 -2.91 1.59 2.83
CA ILE A 58 -3.80 1.19 1.73
C ILE A 58 -4.35 2.45 1.10
N TYR A 59 -4.20 2.59 -0.21
CA TYR A 59 -4.84 3.63 -0.99
C TYR A 59 -5.89 3.07 -1.91
N VAL A 60 -7.07 3.66 -1.85
CA VAL A 60 -8.21 3.33 -2.70
C VAL A 60 -8.46 4.49 -3.64
N SER A 61 -8.10 4.29 -4.91
CA SER A 61 -8.46 5.22 -5.98
C SER A 61 -9.96 5.11 -6.26
N VAL A 62 -10.66 6.23 -6.15
CA VAL A 62 -12.12 6.33 -6.34
C VAL A 62 -12.41 7.24 -7.53
N LEU A 63 -13.30 6.83 -8.44
CA LEU A 63 -13.74 7.68 -9.55
C LEU A 63 -14.97 8.51 -9.15
N ASP A 64 -15.85 7.95 -8.31
CA ASP A 64 -17.05 8.61 -7.82
C ASP A 64 -16.97 8.91 -6.32
N LYS A 65 -16.89 10.20 -5.96
CA LYS A 65 -16.85 10.64 -4.55
C LYS A 65 -18.06 10.16 -3.75
N ALA A 66 -19.19 9.83 -4.38
CA ALA A 66 -20.36 9.27 -3.70
C ALA A 66 -20.10 7.86 -3.11
N ALA A 67 -19.09 7.13 -3.60
CA ALA A 67 -18.70 5.83 -3.06
C ALA A 67 -17.92 5.94 -1.74
N VAL A 68 -17.34 7.10 -1.42
CA VAL A 68 -16.44 7.30 -0.27
C VAL A 68 -17.07 6.91 1.06
N PRO A 69 -18.31 7.31 1.42
CA PRO A 69 -18.90 6.94 2.71
C PRO A 69 -19.10 5.42 2.86
N THR A 70 -19.53 4.75 1.79
CA THR A 70 -19.73 3.30 1.77
C THR A 70 -18.40 2.57 1.93
N LEU A 71 -17.38 2.99 1.17
CA LEU A 71 -16.03 2.42 1.26
C LEU A 71 -15.43 2.65 2.64
N ARG A 72 -15.61 3.85 3.21
CA ARG A 72 -15.13 4.18 4.56
C ARG A 72 -15.72 3.22 5.59
N ASN A 73 -17.04 3.03 5.60
CA ASN A 73 -17.69 2.13 6.55
C ASN A 73 -17.17 0.69 6.39
N ALA A 74 -17.10 0.18 5.15
CA ALA A 74 -16.63 -1.18 4.90
C ALA A 74 -15.15 -1.40 5.29
N LEU A 75 -14.29 -0.39 5.08
CA LEU A 75 -12.87 -0.47 5.41
C LEU A 75 -12.60 -0.24 6.90
N SER A 76 -13.46 0.49 7.61
CA SER A 76 -13.39 0.62 9.07
C SER A 76 -13.71 -0.69 9.78
N ASP A 77 -14.61 -1.49 9.20
CA ASP A 77 -14.99 -2.82 9.72
C ASP A 77 -14.06 -3.94 9.23
N LEU A 78 -12.95 -3.60 8.56
CA LEU A 78 -12.01 -4.57 8.02
C LEU A 78 -11.36 -5.38 9.13
N ARG A 79 -11.33 -6.70 8.95
CA ARG A 79 -10.61 -7.59 9.87
C ARG A 79 -9.11 -7.39 9.71
N SER A 80 -8.47 -6.92 10.77
CA SER A 80 -7.05 -6.60 10.79
C SER A 80 -6.42 -7.02 12.12
N PRO A 81 -5.18 -7.54 12.12
CA PRO A 81 -4.44 -7.84 13.36
C PRO A 81 -3.99 -6.58 14.11
N ARG A 82 -4.05 -5.40 13.48
CA ARG A 82 -3.66 -4.10 14.03
C ARG A 82 -4.75 -3.06 13.80
N GLU A 83 -4.72 -2.00 14.59
CA GLU A 83 -5.66 -0.88 14.46
C GLU A 83 -5.64 -0.29 13.04
N VAL A 84 -6.84 -0.02 12.52
CA VAL A 84 -7.08 0.54 11.18
C VAL A 84 -7.65 1.95 11.32
N ALA A 85 -6.98 2.92 10.72
CA ALA A 85 -7.49 4.28 10.57
C ALA A 85 -7.87 4.53 9.12
N VAL A 86 -9.13 4.91 8.87
CA VAL A 86 -9.65 5.19 7.52
C VAL A 86 -9.87 6.69 7.33
N ARG A 87 -9.29 7.24 6.26
CA ARG A 87 -9.36 8.65 5.87
C ARG A 87 -10.10 8.79 4.55
N GLY A 88 -10.85 9.88 4.43
CA GLY A 88 -11.46 10.30 3.17
C GLY A 88 -10.66 11.43 2.52
N PRO A 89 -11.18 12.02 1.43
CA PRO A 89 -10.49 13.07 0.69
C PRO A 89 -10.34 14.37 1.50
N ASP A 90 -11.26 14.66 2.43
CA ASP A 90 -11.27 15.89 3.23
C ASP A 90 -10.52 15.75 4.57
N ALA A 91 -9.60 14.79 4.68
CA ALA A 91 -8.88 14.54 5.93
C ALA A 91 -7.55 15.31 5.95
N ASP A 92 -7.48 16.34 6.80
CA ASP A 92 -6.31 17.23 6.88
C ASP A 92 -5.29 16.82 7.96
N ALA A 93 -5.62 15.84 8.80
CA ALA A 93 -4.78 15.44 9.93
C ALA A 93 -4.10 14.09 9.73
N ALA A 94 -2.80 14.04 10.07
CA ALA A 94 -2.08 12.79 10.23
C ALA A 94 -2.67 11.97 11.39
N VAL A 95 -2.81 10.67 11.17
CA VAL A 95 -3.27 9.68 12.16
C VAL A 95 -2.19 8.63 12.31
N ASP A 96 -1.70 8.41 13.52
CA ASP A 96 -0.70 7.38 13.80
C ASP A 96 -1.38 6.04 14.11
N ALA A 97 -1.72 5.31 13.03
CA ALA A 97 -2.18 3.93 13.13
C ALA A 97 -1.25 3.00 12.33
N PRO A 98 -1.05 1.73 12.75
CA PRO A 98 -0.25 0.76 12.00
C PRO A 98 -0.85 0.42 10.63
N VAL A 99 -2.17 0.45 10.49
CA VAL A 99 -2.85 0.36 9.19
C VAL A 99 -3.55 1.67 8.90
N GLN A 100 -3.13 2.34 7.84
CA GLN A 100 -3.74 3.58 7.38
C GLN A 100 -4.40 3.33 6.04
N VAL A 101 -5.65 3.77 5.89
CA VAL A 101 -6.42 3.62 4.66
C VAL A 101 -6.79 5.01 4.16
N SER A 102 -6.43 5.33 2.93
CA SER A 102 -6.76 6.59 2.27
C SER A 102 -7.70 6.35 1.10
N ILE A 103 -8.85 7.02 1.09
CA ILE A 103 -9.87 6.85 0.07
C ILE A 103 -9.98 8.15 -0.74
N GLY A 104 -9.60 8.08 -2.01
CA GLY A 104 -9.82 9.16 -2.97
C GLY A 104 -8.94 10.41 -2.78
N LEU A 105 -7.90 10.37 -1.93
CA LEU A 105 -6.94 11.47 -1.79
C LEU A 105 -5.84 11.38 -2.86
N GLY A 106 -5.88 12.27 -3.86
CA GLY A 106 -4.85 12.31 -4.89
C GLY A 106 -3.51 12.85 -4.37
N GLY A 107 -2.38 12.27 -4.80
CA GLY A 107 -1.04 12.73 -4.41
C GLY A 107 -0.74 14.17 -4.82
N ARG A 108 -1.26 14.61 -5.98
CA ARG A 108 -1.20 16.03 -6.38
C ARG A 108 -2.04 16.95 -5.49
N GLU A 109 -3.21 16.50 -5.03
CA GLU A 109 -4.08 17.26 -4.15
C GLU A 109 -3.45 17.38 -2.76
N GLU A 110 -2.89 16.29 -2.23
CA GLU A 110 -2.10 16.28 -0.99
C GLU A 110 -0.94 17.29 -1.06
N PHE A 111 -0.15 17.24 -2.13
CA PHE A 111 0.98 18.17 -2.30
C PHE A 111 0.53 19.63 -2.44
N ALA A 112 -0.54 19.89 -3.18
CA ALA A 112 -1.09 21.25 -3.31
C ALA A 112 -1.62 21.78 -1.97
N SER A 113 -2.19 20.92 -1.12
CA SER A 113 -2.61 21.28 0.23
C SER A 113 -1.41 21.63 1.11
N ALA A 114 -0.35 20.82 1.09
CA ALA A 114 0.88 21.08 1.84
C ALA A 114 1.53 22.42 1.44
N VAL A 115 1.62 22.71 0.12
CA VAL A 115 2.15 23.99 -0.38
C VAL A 115 1.27 25.17 0.06
N ARG A 116 -0.06 25.01 0.11
CA ARG A 116 -0.96 26.06 0.58
C ARG A 116 -0.74 26.37 2.06
N GLN A 117 -0.63 25.34 2.91
CA GLN A 117 -0.32 25.50 4.33
C GLN A 117 1.02 26.21 4.54
N ILE A 118 2.07 25.84 3.80
CA ILE A 118 3.37 26.55 3.84
C ILE A 118 3.21 28.03 3.48
N ALA A 119 2.43 28.33 2.43
CA ALA A 119 2.21 29.70 1.99
C ALA A 119 1.40 30.52 3.01
N GLU A 120 0.45 29.90 3.69
CA GLU A 120 -0.33 30.51 4.78
C GLU A 120 0.57 30.80 5.99
N ASP A 121 1.35 29.82 6.47
CA ASP A 121 2.29 29.98 7.58
C ASP A 121 3.34 31.07 7.28
N ALA A 122 3.82 31.14 6.03
CA ALA A 122 4.76 32.18 5.61
C ALA A 122 4.12 33.57 5.52
N ALA A 123 2.86 33.66 5.11
CA ALA A 123 2.12 34.93 5.07
C ALA A 123 1.83 35.46 6.48
N ASP A 124 1.58 34.55 7.43
CA ASP A 124 1.33 34.86 8.83
C ASP A 124 2.63 35.12 9.63
N GLY A 125 3.79 34.92 9.01
CA GLY A 125 5.11 35.14 9.61
C GLY A 125 5.53 34.03 10.58
N GLU A 126 4.86 32.88 10.55
CA GLU A 126 5.16 31.71 11.37
C GLU A 126 6.28 30.83 10.75
N LEU A 127 6.52 30.98 9.45
CA LEU A 127 7.56 30.25 8.71
C LEU A 127 8.35 31.20 7.78
N ALA A 128 9.68 31.19 7.87
CA ALA A 128 10.49 31.95 6.93
C ALA A 128 10.62 31.17 5.60
N PRO A 129 10.59 31.83 4.43
CA PRO A 129 10.75 31.15 3.13
C PRO A 129 12.03 30.34 3.02
N GLU A 130 13.10 30.75 3.70
CA GLU A 130 14.40 30.06 3.72
C GLU A 130 14.38 28.76 4.54
N ASP A 131 13.41 28.61 5.44
CA ASP A 131 13.21 27.42 6.27
C ASP A 131 12.34 26.35 5.58
N VAL A 132 11.83 26.65 4.37
CA VAL A 132 11.05 25.69 3.58
C VAL A 132 12.00 24.68 2.93
N ASP A 133 12.12 23.51 3.55
CA ASP A 133 12.91 22.38 3.05
C ASP A 133 12.05 21.12 2.80
N GLU A 134 12.71 20.03 2.41
CA GLU A 134 12.08 18.72 2.16
C GLU A 134 11.34 18.20 3.40
N ALA A 135 11.92 18.38 4.59
CA ALA A 135 11.32 17.92 5.85
C ALA A 135 10.10 18.75 6.25
N GLU A 136 10.05 20.02 5.86
CA GLU A 136 8.92 20.93 6.08
C GLU A 136 7.73 20.57 5.18
N ILE A 137 8.00 20.18 3.93
CA ILE A 137 6.99 19.62 3.02
C ILE A 137 6.48 18.30 3.58
N GLU A 138 7.37 17.36 3.93
CA GLU A 138 7.02 16.03 4.41
C GLU A 138 6.10 16.07 5.63
N ARG A 139 6.36 16.97 6.58
CA ARG A 139 5.55 17.12 7.80
C ARG A 139 4.11 17.58 7.54
N ARG A 140 3.83 18.19 6.39
CA ARG A 140 2.49 18.63 5.98
C ARG A 140 1.78 17.66 5.05
N LEU A 141 2.46 16.59 4.63
CA LEU A 141 1.80 15.50 3.90
C LEU A 141 0.92 14.69 4.85
N VAL A 142 -0.19 14.20 4.33
CA VAL A 142 -1.10 13.29 5.04
C VAL A 142 -0.38 11.99 5.39
N PHE A 143 0.59 11.59 4.56
CA PHE A 143 1.53 10.51 4.82
C PHE A 143 2.97 11.05 4.85
N PRO A 144 3.51 11.42 6.02
CA PRO A 144 4.84 12.04 6.14
C PRO A 144 5.99 11.03 6.04
N THR A 145 5.69 9.73 5.86
CA THR A 145 6.69 8.68 5.94
C THR A 145 6.73 7.88 4.63
N PRO A 146 7.91 7.75 3.99
CA PRO A 146 8.04 7.00 2.73
C PRO A 146 7.86 5.49 2.95
N PRO A 147 7.12 4.79 2.08
CA PRO A 147 7.06 3.33 2.11
C PRO A 147 8.34 2.71 1.55
N ASP A 148 8.71 1.52 2.02
CA ASP A 148 9.84 0.77 1.45
C ASP A 148 9.41 0.03 0.18
N LEU A 149 8.15 -0.43 0.15
CA LEU A 149 7.55 -1.17 -0.96
C LEU A 149 6.16 -0.63 -1.28
N VAL A 150 5.92 -0.34 -2.56
CA VAL A 150 4.61 0.02 -3.11
C VAL A 150 4.11 -1.12 -4.00
N ILE A 151 3.00 -1.73 -3.62
CA ILE A 151 2.30 -2.76 -4.38
C ILE A 151 1.10 -2.11 -5.05
N LYS A 152 0.97 -2.22 -6.37
CA LYS A 152 -0.20 -1.72 -7.11
C LYS A 152 -0.97 -2.86 -7.78
N THR A 153 -2.28 -2.89 -7.57
CA THR A 153 -3.21 -3.77 -8.29
C THR A 153 -3.82 -3.03 -9.48
N GLY A 154 -3.83 -3.68 -10.65
CA GLY A 154 -4.56 -3.17 -11.82
C GLY A 154 -3.89 -1.97 -12.53
N ALA A 155 -3.72 -2.12 -13.85
CA ALA A 155 -3.13 -1.17 -14.80
C ALA A 155 -1.64 -0.80 -14.61
N GLU A 156 -0.89 -0.77 -15.72
CA GLU A 156 0.56 -0.50 -15.81
C GLU A 156 0.93 0.99 -15.64
N ARG A 157 -0.03 1.88 -15.34
CA ARG A 157 0.21 3.32 -15.20
C ARG A 157 0.25 3.73 -13.74
N LEU A 158 1.16 4.63 -13.36
CA LEU A 158 1.23 5.21 -12.02
C LEU A 158 -0.12 5.83 -11.63
N SER A 159 -0.61 5.52 -10.43
CA SER A 159 -1.74 6.26 -9.83
C SER A 159 -1.22 7.64 -9.40
N ASP A 160 -2.11 8.63 -9.38
CA ASP A 160 -1.86 9.91 -8.70
C ASP A 160 -1.84 9.69 -7.18
N PHE A 161 -0.84 8.97 -6.67
CA PHE A 161 -0.72 8.55 -5.28
C PHE A 161 0.75 8.51 -4.86
N LEU A 162 1.04 9.04 -3.66
CA LEU A 162 2.38 9.12 -3.06
C LEU A 162 3.47 9.69 -3.99
N ILE A 163 3.16 10.76 -4.72
CA ILE A 163 4.08 11.33 -5.72
C ILE A 163 5.40 11.83 -5.11
N TRP A 164 5.38 12.23 -3.83
CA TRP A 164 6.55 12.65 -3.07
C TRP A 164 7.19 11.46 -2.35
N GLN A 165 6.38 10.71 -1.62
CA GLN A 165 6.82 9.67 -0.70
C GLN A 165 7.39 8.43 -1.43
N SER A 166 6.99 8.19 -2.68
CA SER A 166 7.37 6.98 -3.43
C SER A 166 8.66 7.11 -4.26
N VAL A 167 9.34 8.27 -4.24
CA VAL A 167 10.50 8.55 -5.11
C VAL A 167 11.62 7.51 -4.96
N TYR A 168 11.82 6.98 -3.76
CA TYR A 168 12.84 5.97 -3.46
C TYR A 168 12.27 4.59 -3.12
N SER A 169 10.97 4.39 -3.34
CA SER A 169 10.30 3.13 -3.01
C SER A 169 10.46 2.09 -4.11
N GLU A 170 10.54 0.82 -3.71
CA GLU A 170 10.44 -0.30 -4.64
C GLU A 170 9.00 -0.41 -5.18
N LEU A 171 8.83 -0.56 -6.50
CA LEU A 171 7.52 -0.61 -7.15
C LEU A 171 7.21 -2.02 -7.65
N TYR A 172 6.10 -2.60 -7.17
CA TYR A 172 5.63 -3.92 -7.58
C TYR A 172 4.21 -3.87 -8.17
N PHE A 173 4.08 -4.25 -9.45
CA PHE A 173 2.80 -4.28 -10.16
C PHE A 173 2.25 -5.71 -10.24
N THR A 174 0.99 -5.89 -9.84
CA THR A 174 0.29 -7.18 -9.89
C THR A 174 -1.07 -7.05 -10.58
N GLY A 175 -1.56 -8.18 -11.12
CA GLY A 175 -2.94 -8.28 -11.62
C GLY A 175 -3.97 -8.05 -10.51
N ARG A 176 -5.24 -7.89 -10.92
CA ARG A 176 -6.38 -7.59 -10.03
C ARG A 176 -6.45 -8.49 -8.79
N LEU A 177 -6.89 -7.90 -7.67
CA LEU A 177 -7.14 -8.61 -6.42
C LEU A 177 -8.27 -9.63 -6.64
N LYS A 178 -7.93 -10.91 -6.79
CA LYS A 178 -8.92 -11.98 -6.97
C LYS A 178 -8.57 -13.15 -6.07
N ARG A 179 -9.56 -13.62 -5.32
CA ARG A 179 -9.51 -14.94 -4.68
C ARG A 179 -9.60 -15.97 -5.82
N ARG A 180 -8.48 -16.62 -6.19
CA ARG A 180 -8.57 -17.70 -7.21
C ARG A 180 -9.54 -18.76 -6.70
N ALA A 181 -10.50 -19.13 -7.55
CA ALA A 181 -11.15 -20.41 -7.45
C ALA A 181 -10.10 -21.50 -7.72
N SER A 182 -10.11 -22.57 -6.91
CA SER A 182 -9.27 -23.75 -7.08
C SER A 182 -9.32 -24.23 -8.54
N CYS A 183 -8.21 -24.14 -9.26
CA CYS A 183 -8.06 -24.80 -10.56
C CYS A 183 -6.63 -25.28 -10.82
N ALA A 184 -6.57 -26.33 -11.64
CA ALA A 184 -5.59 -27.39 -11.73
C ALA A 184 -4.14 -27.00 -12.08
N ARG A 185 -3.24 -27.97 -11.86
CA ARG A 185 -1.79 -27.91 -12.14
C ARG A 185 -1.50 -27.48 -13.59
N PRO A 186 -0.64 -26.48 -13.83
CA PRO A 186 -0.01 -26.31 -15.13
C PRO A 186 1.17 -27.27 -15.25
N SER A 187 1.28 -27.94 -16.40
CA SER A 187 2.42 -28.74 -16.83
C SER A 187 3.68 -27.89 -17.00
N GLU A 188 4.81 -28.36 -16.49
CA GLU A 188 6.14 -27.78 -16.67
C GLU A 188 6.69 -28.04 -18.08
N SER A 189 7.42 -27.04 -18.61
CA SER A 189 8.55 -27.24 -19.53
C SER A 189 9.67 -26.27 -19.13
N PRO A 190 10.92 -26.72 -18.92
CA PRO A 190 12.00 -25.90 -18.37
C PRO A 190 12.85 -25.25 -19.47
N GLY A 191 13.21 -23.98 -19.30
CA GLY A 191 14.13 -23.30 -20.21
C GLY A 191 14.59 -21.92 -19.72
N SER A 192 15.86 -21.85 -19.31
CA SER A 192 16.75 -20.68 -19.33
C SER A 192 16.53 -19.51 -18.35
N SER A 193 17.30 -19.55 -17.26
CA SER A 193 18.40 -18.61 -16.94
C SER A 193 18.51 -18.41 -15.42
N ALA A 194 19.65 -18.81 -14.88
CA ALA A 194 19.98 -18.74 -13.47
C ALA A 194 20.36 -17.30 -13.10
N GLY A 195 19.38 -16.54 -12.62
CA GLY A 195 19.58 -15.31 -11.85
C GLY A 195 19.01 -15.51 -10.45
N ARG A 196 19.69 -14.99 -9.42
CA ARG A 196 19.20 -14.97 -8.03
C ARG A 196 17.75 -14.44 -8.02
N PRO A 197 16.78 -15.07 -7.34
CA PRO A 197 15.43 -14.54 -7.31
C PRO A 197 15.42 -13.26 -6.47
N ASN A 198 15.37 -12.10 -7.13
CA ASN A 198 15.13 -10.80 -6.51
C ASN A 198 13.86 -10.84 -5.63
N LEU A 199 13.81 -9.94 -4.65
CA LEU A 199 12.66 -9.69 -3.75
C LEU A 199 11.34 -9.62 -4.54
N GLU A 200 11.40 -9.03 -5.74
CA GLU A 200 10.36 -8.94 -6.78
C GLU A 200 9.69 -10.28 -7.10
N ALA A 201 10.47 -11.34 -7.34
CA ALA A 201 9.93 -12.65 -7.69
C ALA A 201 9.31 -13.36 -6.47
N ARG A 202 9.61 -12.91 -5.24
CA ARG A 202 9.16 -13.53 -3.98
C ARG A 202 7.88 -12.85 -3.47
N ALA A 203 7.77 -11.52 -3.54
CA ALA A 203 6.52 -10.78 -3.37
C ALA A 203 5.48 -11.19 -4.42
N ALA A 204 5.90 -11.31 -5.69
CA ALA A 204 5.05 -11.83 -6.77
C ALA A 204 4.50 -13.23 -6.53
N ARG A 205 5.27 -14.11 -5.87
CA ARG A 205 4.87 -15.49 -5.60
C ARG A 205 4.00 -15.61 -4.35
N GLY A 206 4.19 -14.73 -3.36
CA GLY A 206 3.23 -14.52 -2.27
C GLY A 206 1.89 -14.07 -2.83
N ILE A 207 1.88 -12.95 -3.55
CA ILE A 207 0.69 -12.30 -4.14
C ILE A 207 -0.07 -13.23 -5.12
N ARG A 208 0.64 -14.01 -5.95
CA ARG A 208 0.02 -15.02 -6.84
C ARG A 208 -0.61 -16.22 -6.12
N ARG A 209 -0.35 -16.43 -4.82
CA ARG A 209 -0.89 -17.55 -4.03
C ARG A 209 -2.06 -17.20 -3.11
N PHE A 210 -2.46 -15.93 -2.97
CA PHE A 210 -3.60 -15.48 -2.13
C PHE A 210 -4.99 -15.95 -2.61
N GLY A 211 -5.03 -16.89 -3.55
CA GLY A 211 -6.23 -17.54 -4.06
C GLY A 211 -6.24 -19.05 -3.83
N ARG A 212 -5.80 -19.53 -2.66
CA ARG A 212 -6.02 -20.92 -2.25
C ARG A 212 -6.61 -20.97 -0.85
#